data_AF-A0AAE0C3N2-F1
#
_entry.id   AF-A0AAE0C3N2-F1
#
_cell.length_a   1.000
_cell.length_b   1.000
_cell.length_c   1.000
_cell.angle_alpha   90.00
_cell.angle_beta   90.00
_cell.angle_gamma   90.00
#
_symmetry.space_group_name_H-M   'P 1'
#
loop_
_entity.id
_entity.type
_entity.pdbx_description
1 polymer ?
#
loop_
_entity_poly.entity_id
_entity_poly.type
_entity_poly.pdbx_seq_one_letter_code
_entity_poly.pdbx_strand_id
1 'polypeptide(L)'
;MRGKDQAQLLVDDVLERIKDSDSGSALSKEEQSEVNDRLDELETFSDKKPLDDERIYGSYNVTYVSAGKSEKSNPAGGRFRGKLGKSLFRTTVLEQNVYEPDIILNKVGFRLFGIIPGEVTLKGTIEPEPADQRATVRAKFGSPKIKLGFVTLSFGPKSSVVLTTTYLDDRVRLGKGSRGSYFIFTRFSPTESSVDETPGSPLWKVAVTLAAVGGLAWGACTKLAIPPVWAAAAVFCVTLALALVLRNGGIVDEENRLSPASTGGD
;
A
#
# COMPACT_ATOMS: atom_id res chain seq x y z
N MET A 1 -6.22 -34.75 -7.91
CA MET A 1 -5.16 -34.83 -6.88
C MET A 1 -3.86 -34.20 -7.40
N ARG A 2 -3.23 -34.68 -8.49
CA ARG A 2 -1.99 -34.09 -9.07
C ARG A 2 -1.92 -32.55 -9.23
N GLY A 3 -3.00 -31.88 -9.65
CA GLY A 3 -2.96 -30.42 -9.89
C GLY A 3 -2.90 -29.56 -8.63
N LYS A 4 -3.53 -29.99 -7.52
CA LYS A 4 -3.47 -29.25 -6.25
C LYS A 4 -2.08 -29.33 -5.62
N ASP A 5 -1.44 -30.50 -5.72
CA ASP A 5 -0.09 -30.71 -5.20
C ASP A 5 0.93 -29.85 -5.96
N GLN A 6 0.79 -29.75 -7.29
CA GLN A 6 1.64 -28.87 -8.11
C GLN A 6 1.42 -27.39 -7.79
N ALA A 7 0.17 -26.95 -7.61
CA ALA A 7 -0.12 -25.58 -7.20
C ALA A 7 0.53 -25.25 -5.84
N GLN A 8 0.46 -26.16 -4.86
CA GLN A 8 1.12 -25.94 -3.56
C GLN A 8 2.64 -25.87 -3.67
N LEU A 9 3.27 -26.70 -4.50
CA LEU A 9 4.71 -26.62 -4.76
C LEU A 9 5.12 -25.29 -5.39
N LEU A 10 4.31 -24.75 -6.31
CA LEU A 10 4.53 -23.43 -6.90
C LEU A 10 4.37 -22.31 -5.88
N VAL A 11 3.37 -22.39 -5.00
CA VAL A 11 3.21 -21.45 -3.88
C VAL A 11 4.44 -21.47 -2.98
N ASP A 12 4.95 -22.65 -2.62
CA ASP A 12 6.14 -22.78 -1.78
C ASP A 12 7.39 -22.17 -2.45
N ASP A 13 7.64 -22.47 -3.73
CA ASP A 13 8.77 -21.92 -4.48
C ASP A 13 8.68 -20.39 -4.58
N VAL A 14 7.51 -19.84 -4.89
CA VAL A 14 7.30 -18.39 -4.95
C VAL A 14 7.52 -17.73 -3.59
N LEU A 15 6.96 -18.29 -2.52
CA LEU A 15 7.09 -17.71 -1.17
C LEU A 15 8.54 -17.72 -0.67
N GLU A 16 9.31 -18.76 -0.97
CA GLU A 16 10.74 -18.79 -0.61
C GLU A 16 11.55 -17.79 -1.44
N ARG A 17 11.24 -17.60 -2.72
CA ARG A 17 11.92 -16.63 -3.60
C ARG A 17 11.70 -15.17 -3.21
N ILE A 18 10.51 -14.84 -2.72
CA ILE A 18 10.18 -13.46 -2.31
C ILE A 18 10.54 -13.19 -0.84
N LYS A 19 11.01 -14.20 -0.11
CA LYS A 19 11.39 -14.06 1.29
C LYS A 19 12.46 -12.98 1.45
N ASP A 20 12.27 -12.14 2.45
CA ASP A 20 13.16 -10.99 2.75
C ASP A 20 13.35 -9.98 1.60
N SER A 21 12.51 -10.03 0.56
CA SER A 21 12.64 -9.17 -0.62
C SER A 21 12.11 -7.74 -0.45
N ASP A 22 11.63 -7.37 0.74
CA ASP A 22 10.91 -6.11 0.99
C ASP A 22 9.79 -5.90 -0.05
N SER A 23 8.82 -6.82 -0.05
CA SER A 23 7.68 -6.88 -0.98
C SER A 23 8.10 -6.88 -2.47
N GLY A 24 9.17 -7.59 -2.82
CA GLY A 24 9.72 -7.68 -4.17
C GLY A 24 10.66 -6.54 -4.57
N SER A 25 10.84 -5.52 -3.73
CA SER A 25 11.63 -4.33 -4.10
C SER A 25 13.14 -4.53 -4.03
N ALA A 26 13.62 -5.57 -3.34
CA ALA A 26 15.02 -5.97 -3.31
C ALA A 26 15.40 -6.92 -4.44
N LEU A 27 14.43 -7.49 -5.17
CA LEU A 27 14.67 -8.38 -6.31
C LEU A 27 15.09 -7.58 -7.55
N SER A 28 16.01 -8.17 -8.33
CA SER A 28 16.35 -7.74 -9.69
C SER A 28 15.16 -7.89 -10.65
N LYS A 29 15.31 -7.39 -11.89
CA LYS A 29 14.24 -7.48 -12.89
C LYS A 29 14.09 -8.90 -13.42
N GLU A 30 15.19 -9.62 -13.50
CA GLU A 30 15.26 -11.02 -13.89
C GLU A 30 14.57 -11.88 -12.83
N GLU A 31 14.88 -11.69 -11.54
CA GLU A 31 14.22 -12.39 -10.43
C GLU A 31 12.72 -12.05 -10.34
N GLN A 32 12.34 -10.78 -10.55
CA GLN A 32 10.92 -10.40 -10.64
C GLN A 32 10.22 -11.11 -11.81
N SER A 33 10.88 -11.25 -12.97
CA SER A 33 10.32 -11.97 -14.12
C SER A 33 10.11 -13.45 -13.79
N GLU A 34 11.10 -14.11 -13.19
CA GLU A 34 10.99 -15.52 -12.81
C GLU A 34 9.86 -15.79 -11.81
N VAL A 35 9.64 -14.86 -10.87
CA VAL A 35 8.51 -14.92 -9.94
C VAL A 35 7.21 -14.74 -10.71
N ASN A 36 7.10 -13.72 -11.57
CA ASN A 36 5.89 -13.46 -12.35
C ASN A 36 5.51 -14.64 -13.27
N ASP A 37 6.48 -15.31 -13.89
CA ASP A 37 6.21 -16.47 -14.76
C ASP A 37 5.57 -17.64 -13.97
N ARG A 38 5.97 -17.83 -12.71
CA ARG A 38 5.35 -18.82 -11.81
C ARG A 38 3.96 -18.39 -11.36
N LEU A 39 3.75 -17.09 -11.17
CA LEU A 39 2.43 -16.57 -10.88
C LEU A 39 1.49 -16.85 -12.05
N ASP A 40 1.93 -16.59 -13.29
CA ASP A 40 1.15 -16.94 -14.49
C ASP A 40 0.84 -18.46 -14.56
N GLU A 41 1.77 -19.33 -14.16
CA GLU A 41 1.50 -20.78 -14.04
C GLU A 41 0.46 -21.08 -12.96
N LEU A 42 0.53 -20.42 -11.79
CA LEU A 42 -0.44 -20.56 -10.70
C LEU A 42 -1.86 -20.15 -11.11
N GLU A 43 -2.01 -19.12 -11.95
CA GLU A 43 -3.32 -18.69 -12.47
C GLU A 43 -4.04 -19.84 -13.21
N THR A 44 -3.31 -20.79 -13.81
CA THR A 44 -3.90 -21.92 -14.53
C THR A 44 -4.59 -22.95 -13.62
N PHE A 45 -4.25 -22.96 -12.32
CA PHE A 45 -4.84 -23.85 -11.32
C PHE A 45 -6.06 -23.25 -10.61
N SER A 46 -6.43 -22.02 -10.94
CA SER A 46 -7.49 -21.28 -10.27
C SER A 46 -8.89 -21.79 -10.62
N ASP A 47 -9.77 -21.80 -9.63
CA ASP A 47 -11.20 -21.99 -9.85
C ASP A 47 -11.80 -20.74 -10.52
N LYS A 48 -12.81 -20.92 -11.37
CA LYS A 48 -13.35 -19.83 -12.22
C LYS A 48 -14.07 -18.70 -11.46
N LYS A 49 -14.13 -18.73 -10.13
CA LYS A 49 -14.93 -17.81 -9.31
C LYS A 49 -14.34 -17.56 -7.90
N PRO A 50 -13.15 -16.96 -7.79
CA PRO A 50 -12.53 -16.70 -6.49
C PRO A 50 -13.30 -15.69 -5.62
N LEU A 51 -14.27 -14.96 -6.17
CA LEU A 51 -15.15 -14.06 -5.41
C LEU A 51 -16.30 -14.79 -4.69
N ASP A 52 -16.66 -16.00 -5.13
CA ASP A 52 -17.67 -16.85 -4.47
C ASP A 52 -17.06 -17.62 -3.28
N ASP A 53 -15.74 -17.52 -3.07
CA ASP A 53 -15.00 -18.23 -2.04
C ASP A 53 -14.89 -17.36 -0.78
N GLU A 54 -15.41 -17.85 0.35
CA GLU A 54 -15.34 -17.17 1.65
C GLU A 54 -13.90 -16.86 2.07
N ARG A 55 -12.92 -17.59 1.53
CA ARG A 55 -11.51 -17.33 1.76
C ARG A 55 -11.05 -16.01 1.14
N ILE A 56 -11.85 -15.27 0.38
CA ILE A 56 -11.45 -13.91 0.00
C ILE A 56 -11.37 -12.99 1.22
N TYR A 57 -12.21 -13.23 2.23
CA TYR A 57 -12.23 -12.48 3.48
C TYR A 57 -11.08 -12.89 4.40
N GLY A 58 -10.56 -11.91 5.14
CA GLY A 58 -9.47 -12.11 6.08
C GLY A 58 -8.43 -11.00 6.06
N SER A 59 -7.38 -11.20 6.85
CA SER A 59 -6.23 -10.30 6.91
C SER A 59 -5.07 -10.84 6.11
N TYR A 60 -4.47 -9.98 5.28
CA TYR A 60 -3.37 -10.36 4.41
C TYR A 60 -2.20 -9.39 4.49
N ASN A 61 -0.99 -9.94 4.50
CA ASN A 61 0.22 -9.18 4.25
C ASN A 61 0.43 -9.05 2.75
N VAL A 62 0.87 -7.87 2.29
CA VAL A 62 1.29 -7.65 0.92
C VAL A 62 2.76 -8.04 0.78
N THR A 63 3.01 -9.32 0.48
CA THR A 63 4.36 -9.92 0.53
C THR A 63 5.13 -9.78 -0.76
N TYR A 64 4.47 -9.48 -1.88
CA TYR A 64 5.15 -9.21 -3.14
C TYR A 64 4.32 -8.29 -4.01
N VAL A 65 4.98 -7.33 -4.64
CA VAL A 65 4.39 -6.47 -5.66
C VAL A 65 5.40 -6.21 -6.77
N SER A 66 5.00 -6.49 -8.01
CA SER A 66 5.77 -6.15 -9.20
C SER A 66 4.99 -5.25 -10.14
N ALA A 67 5.73 -4.39 -10.85
CA ALA A 67 5.18 -3.61 -11.94
C ALA A 67 4.94 -4.52 -13.15
N GLY A 68 3.88 -4.29 -13.91
CA GLY A 68 3.66 -4.99 -15.17
C GLY A 68 4.75 -4.66 -16.19
N LYS A 69 4.83 -5.46 -17.27
CA LYS A 69 5.86 -5.35 -18.33
C LYS A 69 5.96 -3.95 -18.97
N SER A 70 4.93 -3.11 -18.84
CA SER A 70 4.87 -1.74 -19.36
C SER A 70 5.05 -0.63 -18.32
N GLU A 71 5.17 -0.95 -17.01
CA GLU A 71 5.23 0.04 -15.95
C GLU A 71 6.66 0.27 -15.41
N LYS A 72 7.06 1.55 -15.30
CA LYS A 72 8.38 1.97 -14.81
C LYS A 72 8.52 1.97 -13.28
N SER A 73 7.44 1.79 -12.51
CA SER A 73 7.47 1.91 -11.03
C SER A 73 6.55 0.91 -10.33
N ASN A 74 6.94 0.46 -9.13
CA ASN A 74 6.16 -0.46 -8.30
C ASN A 74 4.80 0.18 -7.90
N PRO A 75 3.67 -0.48 -8.14
CA PRO A 75 2.33 0.07 -7.90
C PRO A 75 1.92 0.14 -6.42
N ALA A 76 2.54 -0.65 -5.53
CA ALA A 76 2.22 -0.60 -4.10
C ALA A 76 3.13 0.37 -3.32
N GLY A 77 2.52 1.16 -2.43
CA GLY A 77 3.22 2.07 -1.52
C GLY A 77 3.70 3.38 -2.15
N GLY A 78 3.51 3.59 -3.46
CA GLY A 78 3.72 4.88 -4.13
C GLY A 78 5.05 5.58 -3.77
N ARG A 79 4.99 6.90 -3.54
CA ARG A 79 6.18 7.68 -3.15
C ARG A 79 6.77 7.33 -1.79
N PHE A 80 6.00 6.70 -0.89
CA PHE A 80 6.49 6.25 0.41
C PHE A 80 7.56 5.16 0.28
N ARG A 81 7.58 4.42 -0.83
CA ARG A 81 8.57 3.37 -1.12
C ARG A 81 9.66 3.78 -2.12
N GLY A 82 9.68 5.03 -2.58
CA GLY A 82 10.79 5.58 -3.38
C GLY A 82 12.05 5.85 -2.53
N LYS A 83 13.19 6.21 -3.13
CA LYS A 83 14.46 6.44 -2.39
C LYS A 83 14.32 7.42 -1.21
N LEU A 84 13.66 8.55 -1.43
CA LEU A 84 13.37 9.54 -0.38
C LEU A 84 12.32 9.02 0.62
N GLY A 85 11.32 8.30 0.12
CA GLY A 85 10.27 7.68 0.93
C GLY A 85 10.82 6.66 1.91
N LYS A 86 11.65 5.70 1.47
CA LYS A 86 12.26 4.67 2.33
C LYS A 86 13.14 5.26 3.43
N SER A 87 13.83 6.37 3.15
CA SER A 87 14.66 7.08 4.13
C SER A 87 13.82 7.77 5.21
N LEU A 88 12.72 8.43 4.80
CA LEU A 88 11.83 9.13 5.72
C LEU A 88 10.88 8.18 6.45
N PHE A 89 10.32 7.20 5.75
CA PHE A 89 9.26 6.30 6.18
C PHE A 89 9.76 4.86 6.05
N ARG A 90 10.48 4.38 7.07
CA ARG A 90 10.89 2.97 7.10
C ARG A 90 9.65 2.11 7.27
N THR A 91 9.23 1.44 6.20
CA THR A 91 8.03 0.59 6.24
C THR A 91 8.24 -0.58 7.19
N THR A 92 7.26 -0.84 8.05
CA THR A 92 7.28 -1.94 9.03
C THR A 92 6.21 -2.97 8.75
N VAL A 93 5.11 -2.57 8.11
CA VAL A 93 3.93 -3.40 7.85
C VAL A 93 3.31 -2.98 6.51
N LEU A 94 2.88 -3.95 5.71
CA LEU A 94 2.02 -3.73 4.55
C LEU A 94 0.91 -4.77 4.58
N GLU A 95 -0.32 -4.32 4.77
CA GLU A 95 -1.49 -5.17 4.87
C GLU A 95 -2.56 -4.72 3.88
N GLN A 96 -3.31 -5.70 3.39
CA GLN A 96 -4.59 -5.50 2.72
C GLN A 96 -5.59 -6.45 3.34
N ASN A 97 -6.53 -5.92 4.11
CA ASN A 97 -7.54 -6.70 4.79
C ASN A 97 -8.87 -6.56 4.04
N VAL A 98 -9.60 -7.67 3.91
CA VAL A 98 -10.90 -7.72 3.25
C VAL A 98 -11.90 -8.27 4.26
N TYR A 99 -12.92 -7.50 4.59
CA TYR A 99 -13.93 -7.86 5.59
C TYR A 99 -15.31 -7.88 4.94
N GLU A 100 -16.19 -8.71 5.48
CA GLU A 100 -17.59 -8.71 5.10
C GLU A 100 -18.28 -7.38 5.47
N PRO A 101 -19.32 -6.97 4.72
CA PRO A 101 -19.77 -7.60 3.47
C PRO A 101 -18.88 -7.23 2.26
N ASP A 102 -18.28 -6.04 2.26
CA ASP A 102 -17.59 -5.48 1.10
C ASP A 102 -16.48 -4.48 1.48
N ILE A 103 -15.89 -4.60 2.67
CA ILE A 103 -14.92 -3.63 3.17
C ILE A 103 -13.51 -4.05 2.77
N ILE A 104 -12.74 -3.11 2.23
CA ILE A 104 -11.30 -3.28 1.99
C ILE A 104 -10.49 -2.23 2.73
N LEU A 105 -9.43 -2.65 3.41
CA LEU A 105 -8.56 -1.79 4.20
C LEU A 105 -7.11 -2.04 3.83
N ASN A 106 -6.49 -1.07 3.16
CA ASN A 106 -5.04 -1.05 2.99
C ASN A 106 -4.40 -0.36 4.19
N LYS A 107 -3.40 -0.98 4.78
CA LYS A 107 -2.63 -0.42 5.90
C LYS A 107 -1.14 -0.48 5.60
N VAL A 108 -0.47 0.63 5.84
CA VAL A 108 0.99 0.74 5.75
C VAL A 108 1.51 1.28 7.07
N GLY A 109 2.16 0.42 7.85
CA GLY A 109 2.88 0.83 9.06
C GLY A 109 4.28 1.31 8.70
N PHE A 110 4.76 2.36 9.36
CA PHE A 110 6.10 2.89 9.14
C PHE A 110 6.71 3.49 10.40
N ARG A 111 8.02 3.75 10.35
CA ARG A 111 8.74 4.61 11.30
C ARG A 111 9.29 5.84 10.60
N LEU A 112 8.78 7.01 10.97
CA LEU A 112 9.29 8.30 10.52
C LEU A 112 10.69 8.55 11.12
N PHE A 113 11.67 8.80 10.26
CA PHE A 113 13.10 8.84 10.60
C PHE A 113 13.61 7.59 11.35
N GLY A 114 12.91 6.45 11.22
CA GLY A 114 13.24 5.22 11.95
C GLY A 114 12.89 5.22 13.44
N ILE A 115 12.29 6.29 13.98
CA ILE A 115 12.03 6.43 15.43
C ILE A 115 10.53 6.57 15.72
N ILE A 116 9.84 7.46 15.01
CA ILE A 116 8.46 7.81 15.34
C ILE A 116 7.52 6.84 14.63
N PRO A 117 6.76 6.00 15.35
CA PRO A 117 5.82 5.09 14.72
C PRO A 117 4.67 5.88 14.08
N GLY A 118 4.26 5.43 12.90
CA GLY A 118 3.09 5.94 12.21
C GLY A 118 2.46 4.87 11.33
N GLU A 119 1.26 5.16 10.86
CA GLU A 119 0.54 4.30 9.93
C GLU A 119 -0.26 5.14 8.94
N VAL A 120 -0.38 4.63 7.71
CA VAL A 120 -1.34 5.12 6.73
C VAL A 120 -2.41 4.06 6.57
N THR A 121 -3.67 4.45 6.67
CA THR A 121 -4.82 3.61 6.41
C THR A 121 -5.63 4.17 5.25
N LEU A 122 -6.10 3.27 4.38
CA LEU A 122 -6.93 3.60 3.24
C LEU A 122 -8.09 2.60 3.20
N LYS A 123 -9.23 3.05 3.71
CA LYS A 123 -10.48 2.28 3.75
C LYS A 123 -11.29 2.51 2.47
N GLY A 124 -11.87 1.45 1.96
CA GLY A 124 -12.71 1.45 0.78
C GLY A 124 -13.75 0.35 0.81
N THR A 125 -14.47 0.24 -0.30
CA THR A 125 -15.41 -0.84 -0.58
C THR A 125 -14.99 -1.62 -1.82
N ILE A 126 -15.35 -2.90 -1.90
CA ILE A 126 -15.16 -3.74 -3.08
C ILE A 126 -16.50 -3.99 -3.76
N GLU A 127 -16.53 -3.87 -5.07
CA GLU A 127 -17.68 -4.25 -5.90
C GLU A 127 -17.22 -5.15 -7.05
N PRO A 128 -18.03 -6.12 -7.50
CA PRO A 128 -17.71 -6.89 -8.69
C PRO A 128 -17.56 -5.98 -9.92
N GLU A 129 -16.51 -6.17 -10.71
CA GLU A 129 -16.30 -5.40 -11.93
C GLU A 129 -17.33 -5.83 -12.99
N PRO A 130 -18.06 -4.90 -13.65
CA PRO A 130 -19.09 -5.25 -14.63
C PRO A 130 -18.61 -6.11 -15.80
N ALA A 131 -17.35 -5.94 -16.22
CA ALA A 131 -16.75 -6.69 -17.33
C ALA A 131 -16.39 -8.14 -16.98
N ASP A 132 -16.11 -8.43 -15.70
CA ASP A 132 -15.78 -9.76 -15.21
C ASP A 132 -16.18 -9.90 -13.73
N GLN A 133 -17.46 -10.20 -13.53
CA GLN A 133 -18.09 -10.26 -12.20
C GLN A 133 -17.63 -11.46 -11.35
N ARG A 134 -16.77 -12.36 -11.89
CA ARG A 134 -16.45 -13.64 -11.23
C ARG A 134 -15.08 -13.66 -10.57
N ALA A 135 -14.12 -12.90 -11.09
CA ALA A 135 -12.76 -12.86 -10.57
C ALA A 135 -12.28 -11.44 -10.27
N THR A 136 -12.91 -10.41 -10.86
CA THR A 136 -12.42 -9.04 -10.80
C THR A 136 -13.23 -8.18 -9.84
N VAL A 137 -12.52 -7.53 -8.92
CA VAL A 137 -13.11 -6.54 -8.00
C VAL A 137 -12.59 -5.15 -8.32
N ARG A 138 -13.50 -4.18 -8.27
CA ARG A 138 -13.17 -2.77 -8.19
C ARG A 138 -13.18 -2.35 -6.74
N ALA A 139 -12.03 -1.89 -6.26
CA ALA A 139 -11.88 -1.31 -4.93
C ALA A 139 -12.00 0.21 -5.02
N LYS A 140 -13.02 0.79 -4.38
CA LYS A 140 -13.22 2.24 -4.27
C LYS A 140 -12.79 2.72 -2.90
N PHE A 141 -11.72 3.50 -2.84
CA PHE A 141 -11.15 4.00 -1.60
C PHE A 141 -11.55 5.46 -1.33
N GLY A 142 -11.78 5.75 -0.05
CA GLY A 142 -11.90 7.12 0.44
C GLY A 142 -10.55 7.86 0.44
N SER A 143 -10.50 9.01 1.11
CA SER A 143 -9.22 9.70 1.32
C SER A 143 -8.35 8.93 2.32
N PRO A 144 -7.05 8.73 2.02
CA PRO A 144 -6.07 8.20 2.96
C PRO A 144 -6.06 8.94 4.30
N LYS A 145 -5.82 8.20 5.39
CA LYS A 145 -5.57 8.74 6.72
C LYS A 145 -4.15 8.41 7.14
N ILE A 146 -3.41 9.38 7.67
CA ILE A 146 -2.10 9.18 8.28
C ILE A 146 -2.21 9.41 9.78
N LYS A 147 -1.72 8.47 10.57
CA LYS A 147 -1.57 8.56 12.02
C LYS A 147 -0.08 8.66 12.36
N LEU A 148 0.29 9.67 13.12
CA LEU A 148 1.62 9.90 13.67
C LEU A 148 1.48 10.11 15.17
N GLY A 149 1.85 9.09 15.95
CA GLY A 149 1.57 9.08 17.40
C GLY A 149 0.07 9.22 17.70
N PHE A 150 -0.32 10.34 18.29
CA PHE A 150 -1.70 10.63 18.70
C PHE A 150 -2.46 11.57 17.74
N VAL A 151 -1.84 11.93 16.62
CA VAL A 151 -2.43 12.81 15.59
C VAL A 151 -2.81 11.99 14.36
N THR A 152 -4.08 12.04 13.96
CA THR A 152 -4.60 11.44 12.73
C THR A 152 -5.10 12.52 11.78
N LEU A 153 -4.64 12.52 10.53
CA LEU A 153 -5.00 13.48 9.48
C LEU A 153 -5.47 12.75 8.23
N SER A 154 -6.52 13.26 7.58
CA SER A 154 -6.90 12.81 6.24
C SER A 154 -6.16 13.63 5.17
N PHE A 155 -5.71 12.99 4.11
CA PHE A 155 -5.00 13.65 3.01
C PHE A 155 -5.28 12.96 1.67
N GLY A 156 -5.07 13.69 0.58
CA GLY A 156 -5.18 13.14 -0.77
C GLY A 156 -6.61 12.90 -1.26
N PRO A 157 -6.76 12.69 -2.59
CA PRO A 157 -8.05 12.42 -3.19
C PRO A 157 -8.54 11.00 -2.88
N LYS A 158 -9.81 10.75 -3.18
CA LYS A 158 -10.35 9.39 -3.33
C LYS A 158 -9.66 8.67 -4.49
N SER A 159 -9.66 7.35 -4.49
CA SER A 159 -8.99 6.56 -5.53
C SER A 159 -9.72 5.25 -5.81
N SER A 160 -9.68 4.78 -7.04
CA SER A 160 -10.19 3.47 -7.45
C SER A 160 -9.06 2.57 -7.98
N VAL A 161 -9.17 1.25 -7.75
CA VAL A 161 -8.28 0.23 -8.34
C VAL A 161 -9.11 -0.94 -8.81
N VAL A 162 -8.84 -1.41 -10.02
CA VAL A 162 -9.34 -2.70 -10.50
C VAL A 162 -8.29 -3.77 -10.27
N LEU A 163 -8.66 -4.81 -9.52
CA LEU A 163 -7.80 -5.94 -9.19
C LEU A 163 -8.54 -7.25 -9.45
N THR A 164 -7.97 -8.08 -10.31
CA THR A 164 -8.45 -9.43 -10.55
C THR A 164 -7.81 -10.37 -9.54
N THR A 165 -8.61 -11.10 -8.77
CA THR A 165 -8.10 -12.22 -7.98
C THR A 165 -7.92 -13.39 -8.93
N THR A 166 -6.67 -13.76 -9.22
CA THR A 166 -6.36 -14.76 -10.25
C THR A 166 -6.13 -16.15 -9.67
N TYR A 167 -5.85 -16.27 -8.38
CA TYR A 167 -5.73 -17.54 -7.64
C TYR A 167 -6.01 -17.29 -6.16
N LEU A 168 -6.62 -18.26 -5.48
CA LEU A 168 -6.93 -18.18 -4.05
C LEU A 168 -6.85 -19.56 -3.41
N ASP A 169 -6.11 -19.66 -2.31
CA ASP A 169 -6.11 -20.82 -1.42
C ASP A 169 -6.06 -20.39 0.06
N ASP A 170 -5.79 -21.35 0.95
CA ASP A 170 -5.80 -21.11 2.39
C ASP A 170 -4.63 -20.23 2.88
N ARG A 171 -3.57 -20.09 2.06
CA ARG A 171 -2.32 -19.41 2.40
C ARG A 171 -2.17 -18.10 1.65
N VAL A 172 -2.54 -18.08 0.36
CA VAL A 172 -2.28 -16.96 -0.53
C VAL A 172 -3.50 -16.58 -1.35
N ARG A 173 -3.62 -15.27 -1.60
CA ARG A 173 -4.45 -14.70 -2.64
C ARG A 173 -3.55 -14.00 -3.65
N LEU A 174 -3.70 -14.33 -4.92
CA LEU A 174 -2.98 -13.66 -6.01
C LEU A 174 -3.88 -12.61 -6.64
N GLY A 175 -3.34 -11.41 -6.79
CA GLY A 175 -3.98 -10.29 -7.46
C GLY A 175 -3.23 -9.89 -8.72
N LYS A 176 -3.97 -9.58 -9.79
CA LYS A 176 -3.45 -8.98 -11.01
C LYS A 176 -4.13 -7.64 -11.24
N GLY A 177 -3.35 -6.56 -11.29
CA GLY A 177 -3.88 -5.25 -11.64
C GLY A 177 -4.21 -5.16 -13.13
N SER A 178 -5.11 -4.25 -13.50
CA SER A 178 -5.49 -3.97 -14.90
C SER A 178 -4.30 -3.70 -15.83
N ARG A 179 -3.16 -3.27 -15.29
CA ARG A 179 -1.91 -2.96 -16.01
C ARG A 179 -0.87 -4.08 -15.99
N GLY A 180 -1.26 -5.27 -15.55
CA GLY A 180 -0.40 -6.44 -15.48
C GLY A 180 0.57 -6.44 -14.29
N SER A 181 0.30 -5.63 -13.27
CA SER A 181 1.02 -5.71 -11.99
C SER A 181 0.59 -6.94 -11.20
N TYR A 182 1.54 -7.60 -10.55
CA TYR A 182 1.26 -8.78 -9.73
C TYR A 182 1.30 -8.42 -8.25
N PHE A 183 0.42 -9.04 -7.48
CA PHE A 183 0.31 -8.92 -6.04
C PHE A 183 0.20 -10.31 -5.43
N ILE A 184 0.99 -10.57 -4.39
CA ILE A 184 0.84 -11.75 -3.54
C ILE A 184 0.41 -11.27 -2.16
N PHE A 185 -0.72 -11.80 -1.71
CA PHE A 185 -1.30 -11.54 -0.41
C PHE A 185 -1.21 -12.81 0.43
N THR A 186 -0.34 -12.86 1.44
CA THR A 186 -0.27 -14.02 2.35
C THR A 186 -1.20 -13.81 3.54
N ARG A 187 -2.02 -14.80 3.84
CA ARG A 187 -2.95 -14.75 4.96
C ARG A 187 -2.20 -14.75 6.29
N PHE A 188 -2.71 -13.99 7.25
CA PHE A 188 -2.26 -14.05 8.65
C PHE A 188 -3.47 -13.92 9.59
N SER A 189 -3.30 -14.38 10.82
CA SER A 189 -4.28 -14.13 11.88
C SER A 189 -3.90 -12.85 12.61
N PRO A 190 -4.73 -11.80 12.59
CA PRO A 190 -4.41 -10.55 13.28
C PRO A 190 -4.45 -10.77 14.79
N THR A 191 -3.42 -10.30 15.50
CA THR A 191 -3.45 -10.21 16.96
C THR A 191 -4.28 -8.98 17.35
N GLU A 192 -5.61 -9.15 17.46
CA GLU A 192 -6.66 -8.28 18.05
C GLU A 192 -6.67 -6.73 17.84
N SER A 193 -5.70 -6.07 17.21
CA SER A 193 -5.58 -4.60 17.28
C SER A 193 -5.52 -3.84 15.94
N SER A 194 -5.99 -4.39 14.81
CA SER A 194 -5.74 -3.77 13.49
C SER A 194 -6.87 -2.95 12.87
N VAL A 195 -8.02 -2.78 13.54
CA VAL A 195 -9.11 -1.89 13.05
C VAL A 195 -9.29 -0.70 14.01
N ASP A 196 -8.26 0.12 14.15
CA ASP A 196 -8.39 1.38 14.89
C ASP A 196 -8.98 2.45 13.95
N GLU A 197 -10.31 2.56 13.93
CA GLU A 197 -11.03 3.64 13.25
C GLU A 197 -10.93 4.95 14.05
N THR A 198 -9.72 5.43 14.33
CA THR A 198 -9.58 6.68 15.05
C THR A 198 -10.10 7.83 14.16
N PRO A 199 -11.07 8.64 14.61
CA PRO A 199 -11.49 9.83 13.90
C PRO A 199 -10.29 10.76 13.68
N GLY A 200 -10.34 11.59 12.64
CA GLY A 200 -9.33 12.63 12.45
C GLY A 200 -9.21 13.48 13.71
N SER A 201 -7.98 13.76 14.13
CA SER A 201 -7.75 14.58 15.32
C SER A 201 -8.25 16.01 15.06
N PRO A 202 -8.98 16.63 16.00
CA PRO A 202 -9.41 18.01 15.84
C PRO A 202 -8.20 18.94 15.70
N LEU A 203 -8.32 19.99 14.88
CA LEU A 203 -7.21 20.88 14.49
C LEU A 203 -6.45 21.46 15.69
N TRP A 204 -7.11 21.70 16.83
CA TRP A 204 -6.44 22.19 18.03
C TRP A 204 -5.44 21.18 18.62
N LYS A 205 -5.72 19.87 18.58
CA LYS A 205 -4.75 18.84 19.00
C LYS A 205 -3.52 18.86 18.10
N VAL A 206 -3.73 19.05 16.80
CA VAL A 206 -2.64 19.22 15.82
C VAL A 206 -1.82 20.45 16.16
N ALA A 207 -2.46 21.60 16.40
CA ALA A 207 -1.79 22.85 16.73
C ALA A 207 -0.98 22.75 18.03
N VAL A 208 -1.54 22.16 19.10
CA VAL A 208 -0.84 21.93 20.37
C VAL A 208 0.38 21.03 20.19
N THR A 209 0.24 19.96 19.39
CA THR A 209 1.36 19.04 19.09
C THR A 209 2.48 19.76 18.35
N LEU A 210 2.14 20.52 17.31
CA LEU A 210 3.11 21.28 16.53
C LEU A 210 3.81 22.34 17.38
N ALA A 211 3.08 23.03 18.25
CA ALA A 211 3.65 24.00 19.18
C ALA A 211 4.62 23.34 20.17
N ALA A 212 4.27 22.18 20.73
CA ALA A 212 5.13 21.43 21.65
C ALA A 212 6.41 20.94 20.96
N VAL A 213 6.29 20.36 19.75
CA VAL A 213 7.44 19.91 18.95
C VAL A 213 8.32 21.10 18.56
N GLY A 214 7.73 22.22 18.14
CA GLY A 214 8.44 23.45 17.81
C GLY A 214 9.20 24.02 19.01
N GLY A 215 8.59 24.03 20.19
CA GLY A 215 9.23 24.46 21.44
C GLY A 215 10.41 23.58 21.84
N LEU A 216 10.28 22.25 21.72
CA LEU A 216 11.37 21.31 21.98
C LEU A 216 12.52 21.47 20.97
N ALA A 217 12.21 21.61 19.68
CA ALA A 217 13.20 21.84 18.64
C ALA A 217 13.96 23.16 18.87
N TRP A 218 13.24 24.23 19.23
CA TRP A 218 13.83 25.51 19.60
C TRP A 218 14.78 25.37 20.80
N GLY A 219 14.34 24.71 21.87
CA GLY A 219 15.16 24.44 23.06
C GLY A 219 16.39 23.58 22.78
N ALA A 220 16.32 22.65 21.83
CA ALA A 220 17.47 21.85 21.40
C ALA A 220 18.47 22.69 20.59
N CYS A 221 17.99 23.55 19.70
CA CYS A 221 18.85 24.42 18.89
C CYS A 221 19.62 25.43 19.74
N THR A 222 18.97 26.00 20.77
CA THR A 222 19.64 26.90 21.72
C THR A 222 20.69 26.19 22.56
N LYS A 223 20.45 24.95 23.00
CA LYS A 223 21.43 24.15 23.76
C LYS A 223 22.61 23.65 22.92
N LEU A 224 22.38 23.34 21.64
CA LEU A 224 23.41 22.83 20.73
C LEU A 224 24.17 23.93 19.98
N ALA A 225 23.92 25.21 20.30
CA ALA A 225 24.47 26.38 19.61
C ALA A 225 24.27 26.33 18.08
N ILE A 226 23.21 25.65 17.62
CA ILE A 226 22.86 25.60 16.20
C ILE A 226 22.26 26.96 15.85
N PRO A 227 22.84 27.70 14.88
CA PRO A 227 22.27 28.98 14.49
C PRO A 227 20.80 28.80 14.06
N PRO A 228 19.88 29.67 14.51
CA PRO A 228 18.44 29.53 14.22
C PRO A 228 18.12 29.40 12.74
N VAL A 229 18.95 29.97 11.87
CA VAL A 229 18.84 29.86 10.39
C VAL A 229 18.98 28.41 9.92
N TRP A 230 19.92 27.64 10.47
CA TRP A 230 20.12 26.24 10.10
C TRP A 230 19.00 25.35 10.64
N ALA A 231 18.49 25.66 11.84
CA ALA A 231 17.32 24.99 12.40
C ALA A 231 16.07 25.23 11.54
N ALA A 232 15.82 26.48 11.16
CA ALA A 232 14.71 26.85 10.29
C ALA A 232 14.83 26.21 8.90
N ALA A 233 16.03 26.20 8.31
CA ALA A 233 16.30 25.53 7.04
C ALA A 233 16.06 24.01 7.13
N ALA A 234 16.47 23.35 8.22
CA ALA A 234 16.22 21.93 8.43
C ALA A 234 14.72 21.62 8.55
N VAL A 235 13.97 22.42 9.33
CA VAL A 235 12.51 22.28 9.46
C VAL A 235 11.81 22.49 8.11
N PHE A 236 12.23 23.49 7.34
CA PHE A 236 11.71 23.75 5.99
C PHE A 236 11.97 22.56 5.05
N CYS A 237 13.20 22.05 5.01
CA CYS A 237 13.56 20.89 4.18
C CYS A 237 12.76 19.63 4.56
N VAL A 238 12.59 19.34 5.85
CA VAL A 238 11.78 18.20 6.32
C VAL A 238 10.32 18.39 5.95
N THR A 239 9.76 19.59 6.16
CA THR A 239 8.36 19.90 5.83
C THR A 239 8.10 19.78 4.34
N LEU A 240 9.02 20.29 3.51
CA LEU A 240 8.97 20.17 2.06
C LEU A 240 9.06 18.70 1.63
N ALA A 241 9.97 17.92 2.21
CA ALA A 241 10.12 16.51 1.89
C ALA A 241 8.86 15.70 2.27
N LEU A 242 8.27 15.94 3.46
CA LEU A 242 6.99 15.37 3.86
C LEU A 242 5.88 15.77 2.90
N ALA A 243 5.78 17.06 2.54
CA ALA A 243 4.78 17.56 1.60
C ALA A 243 4.93 16.91 0.20
N LEU A 244 6.15 16.70 -0.28
CA LEU A 244 6.41 16.04 -1.58
C LEU A 244 6.01 14.56 -1.59
N VAL A 245 6.19 13.85 -0.47
CA VAL A 245 5.76 12.45 -0.31
C VAL A 245 4.24 12.37 -0.18
N LEU A 246 3.62 13.25 0.61
CA LEU A 246 2.19 13.26 0.89
C LEU A 246 1.33 13.76 -0.29
N ARG A 247 1.78 14.77 -1.05
CA ARG A 247 1.00 15.44 -2.11
C ARG A 247 0.51 14.48 -3.21
N ASN A 248 1.26 13.40 -3.49
CA ASN A 248 0.92 12.38 -4.48
C ASN A 248 1.06 10.94 -3.92
N GLY A 249 0.95 10.76 -2.61
CA GLY A 249 1.18 9.47 -1.94
C GLY A 249 0.01 8.47 -2.01
N GLY A 250 -1.11 8.87 -2.63
CA GLY A 250 -2.29 8.03 -2.82
C GLY A 250 -2.23 7.19 -4.10
N ILE A 251 -3.05 6.14 -4.14
CA ILE A 251 -3.34 5.37 -5.35
C ILE A 251 -3.95 6.34 -6.38
N VAL A 252 -3.47 6.30 -7.62
CA VAL A 252 -3.97 7.18 -8.69
C VAL A 252 -5.27 6.61 -9.25
N ASP A 253 -6.30 7.43 -9.29
CA ASP A 253 -7.64 7.08 -9.80
C ASP A 253 -7.60 6.63 -11.27
N GLU A 254 -8.17 5.45 -11.57
CA GLU A 254 -8.20 4.90 -12.92
C GLU A 254 -9.24 5.59 -13.83
N GLU A 255 -10.34 6.10 -13.27
CA GLU A 255 -11.40 6.79 -14.02
C GLU A 255 -10.88 8.06 -14.71
N ASN A 256 -10.05 8.85 -14.03
CA ASN A 256 -9.49 10.10 -14.56
C ASN A 256 -8.42 9.91 -15.64
N ARG A 257 -7.90 8.69 -15.85
CA ARG A 257 -6.90 8.40 -16.90
C ARG A 257 -7.49 7.81 -18.17
N LEU A 258 -8.74 7.36 -18.13
CA LEU A 258 -9.47 6.86 -19.30
C LEU A 258 -10.34 7.92 -19.98
N SER A 259 -10.36 9.16 -19.48
CA SER A 259 -10.91 10.28 -20.25
C SER A 259 -10.00 10.55 -21.45
N PRO A 260 -10.45 10.36 -22.70
CA PRO A 260 -9.67 10.77 -23.85
C PRO A 260 -9.46 12.28 -23.74
N ALA A 261 -8.22 12.71 -23.97
CA ALA A 261 -7.92 14.11 -24.20
C ALA A 261 -8.97 14.68 -25.16
N SER A 262 -9.70 15.69 -24.70
CA SER A 262 -10.55 16.50 -25.55
C SER A 262 -9.73 16.90 -26.76
N THR A 263 -10.12 16.40 -27.93
CA THR A 263 -9.71 16.91 -29.23
C THR A 263 -10.08 18.39 -29.27
N GLY A 264 -9.10 19.25 -28.99
CA GLY A 264 -9.16 20.65 -29.35
C GLY A 264 -9.00 20.74 -30.86
N GLY A 265 -10.12 20.83 -31.55
CA GLY A 265 -10.20 21.31 -32.92
C GLY A 265 -11.07 22.57 -32.91
N ASP A 266 -10.42 23.70 -33.09
CA ASP A 266 -10.86 24.83 -33.94
C ASP A 266 -9.59 25.41 -34.57
#